data_AF-A0A1I4ZBF0-F1
#
_entry.id   AF-A0A1I4ZBF0-F1
#
_cell.length_a   1.000
_cell.length_b   1.000
_cell.length_c   1.000
_cell.angle_alpha   90.00
_cell.angle_beta   90.00
_cell.angle_gamma   90.00
#
_symmetry.space_group_name_H-M   'P 1'
#
loop_
_entity.id
_entity.type
_entity.pdbx_description
1 polymer ?
#
loop_
_entity_poly.entity_id
_entity_poly.type
_entity_poly.pdbx_seq_one_letter_code
_entity_poly.pdbx_strand_id
1 'polypeptide(L)'
;MDRRKDVIQTHPLVGWDISTVDSYDAMMIRLHSLSSQDQKEEEADVGPTYWLTTDVARQFISILEAGIAKIESAEQIERLLKKH
;
A
#
# COMPACT_ATOMS: atom_id res chain seq x y z
N MET A 1 -29.57 -10.39 16.83
CA MET A 1 -29.18 -9.68 15.59
C MET A 1 -27.67 -9.55 15.61
N ASP A 2 -27.06 -10.12 14.59
CA ASP A 2 -25.67 -10.58 14.50
C ASP A 2 -24.68 -9.41 14.40
N ARG A 3 -23.85 -9.21 15.43
CA ARG A 3 -22.68 -8.32 15.36
C ARG A 3 -21.54 -9.08 14.68
N ARG A 4 -21.74 -9.50 13.43
CA ARG A 4 -20.61 -9.88 12.58
C ARG A 4 -19.81 -8.62 12.39
N LYS A 5 -18.73 -8.52 13.16
CA LYS A 5 -17.62 -7.60 12.96
C LYS A 5 -17.42 -7.47 11.46
N ASP A 6 -17.55 -6.27 10.93
CA ASP A 6 -17.06 -5.92 9.60
C ASP A 6 -15.54 -6.12 9.65
N VAL A 7 -15.12 -7.37 9.45
CA VAL A 7 -13.73 -7.72 9.25
C VAL A 7 -13.37 -7.00 7.97
N ILE A 8 -12.59 -5.93 8.09
CA ILE A 8 -12.04 -5.24 6.93
C ILE A 8 -11.21 -6.30 6.20
N GLN A 9 -11.75 -6.80 5.09
CA GLN A 9 -11.06 -7.76 4.25
C GLN A 9 -9.93 -6.98 3.59
N THR A 10 -8.71 -7.20 4.09
CA THR A 10 -7.50 -6.56 3.58
C THR A 10 -6.79 -7.57 2.70
N HIS A 11 -6.37 -7.12 1.52
CA HIS A 11 -5.59 -7.92 0.58
C HIS A 11 -4.19 -7.32 0.54
N PRO A 12 -3.13 -8.13 0.79
CA PRO A 12 -1.76 -7.63 0.75
C PRO A 12 -1.41 -7.21 -0.67
N LEU A 13 -0.79 -6.03 -0.80
CA LEU A 13 -0.25 -5.55 -2.07
C LEU A 13 1.12 -6.19 -2.31
N VAL A 14 1.30 -6.75 -3.49
CA VAL A 14 2.56 -7.39 -3.92
C VAL A 14 3.24 -6.66 -5.06
N GLY A 15 2.54 -5.72 -5.71
CA GLY A 15 3.11 -4.90 -6.76
C GLY A 15 2.20 -3.76 -7.18
N TRP A 16 2.71 -2.94 -8.10
CA TRP A 16 1.98 -1.85 -8.71
C TRP A 16 2.54 -1.50 -10.09
N ASP A 17 1.66 -1.04 -10.98
CA ASP A 17 2.03 -0.42 -12.25
C ASP A 17 1.78 1.08 -12.17
N ILE A 18 2.76 1.91 -12.56
CA ILE A 18 2.64 3.36 -12.61
C ILE A 18 3.02 3.85 -14.01
N SER A 19 2.22 4.76 -14.56
CA SER A 19 2.50 5.45 -15.83
C SER A 19 2.16 6.94 -15.73
N THR A 20 2.83 7.77 -16.52
CA THR A 20 2.48 9.18 -16.68
C THR A 20 1.49 9.35 -17.83
N VAL A 21 0.63 10.35 -17.70
CA VAL A 21 -0.29 10.78 -18.75
C VAL A 21 0.00 12.25 -19.00
N ASP A 22 0.99 12.48 -19.87
CA ASP A 22 1.59 13.80 -20.11
C ASP A 22 0.56 14.86 -20.56
N SER A 23 -0.56 14.46 -21.17
CA SER A 23 -1.61 15.38 -21.59
C SER A 23 -2.45 15.96 -20.44
N TYR A 24 -2.35 15.39 -19.23
CA TYR A 24 -3.18 15.76 -18.08
C TYR A 24 -2.36 16.10 -16.83
N ASP A 25 -1.03 16.22 -16.94
CA ASP A 25 -0.12 16.38 -15.81
C ASP A 25 -0.45 15.42 -14.64
N ALA A 26 -0.79 14.18 -15.00
CA ALA A 26 -1.32 13.18 -14.09
C ALA A 26 -0.59 11.85 -14.26
N MET A 27 -0.70 11.00 -13.25
CA MET A 27 -0.21 9.64 -13.27
C MET A 27 -1.37 8.66 -13.16
N MET A 28 -1.23 7.49 -13.74
CA MET A 28 -2.09 6.35 -13.47
C MET A 28 -1.36 5.34 -12.62
N ILE A 29 -2.04 4.81 -11.61
CA ILE A 29 -1.55 3.73 -10.76
C ILE A 29 -2.53 2.57 -10.76
N ARG A 30 -2.00 1.35 -10.77
CA ARG A 30 -2.75 0.12 -10.58
C ARG A 30 -2.07 -0.72 -9.51
N LEU A 31 -2.85 -1.24 -8.57
CA LEU A 31 -2.32 -2.01 -7.44
C LEU A 31 -2.59 -3.49 -7.67
N HIS A 32 -1.60 -4.32 -7.40
CA HIS A 32 -1.69 -5.77 -7.52
C HIS A 32 -1.76 -6.39 -6.13
N SER A 33 -2.79 -7.19 -5.87
CA SER A 33 -3.06 -7.75 -4.56
C SER A 33 -3.28 -9.25 -4.61
N LEU A 34 -2.95 -9.96 -3.53
CA LEU A 34 -3.30 -11.37 -3.41
C LEU A 34 -4.68 -11.51 -2.74
N SER A 35 -5.57 -12.24 -3.39
CA SER A 35 -6.87 -12.61 -2.83
C SER A 35 -6.79 -13.78 -1.86
N SER A 36 -5.69 -14.54 -1.87
CA SER A 36 -5.44 -15.65 -0.93
C SER A 36 -3.95 -15.81 -0.61
N GLN A 37 -3.63 -16.47 0.52
CA GLN A 37 -2.23 -16.70 0.93
C GLN A 37 -1.47 -17.68 0.03
N ASP A 38 -2.19 -18.55 -0.69
CA ASP A 38 -1.59 -19.58 -1.55
C ASP A 38 -1.42 -19.09 -3.01
N GLN A 39 -1.93 -17.91 -3.33
CA GLN A 39 -1.80 -17.30 -4.66
C GLN A 39 -0.37 -16.82 -4.86
N LYS A 40 0.20 -17.13 -6.02
CA LYS A 40 1.53 -16.65 -6.40
C LYS A 40 1.50 -15.19 -6.81
N GLU A 41 2.60 -14.48 -6.64
CA GLU A 41 2.71 -13.07 -7.01
C GLU A 41 2.49 -12.83 -8.51
N GLU A 42 2.90 -13.77 -9.38
CA GLU A 42 2.66 -13.64 -10.82
C GLU A 42 1.18 -13.78 -11.20
N GLU A 43 0.37 -14.33 -10.30
CA GLU A 43 -1.07 -14.53 -10.46
C GLU A 43 -1.87 -13.46 -9.70
N ALA A 44 -1.22 -12.42 -9.18
CA ALA A 44 -1.86 -11.39 -8.37
C ALA A 44 -3.04 -10.71 -9.09
N ASP A 45 -4.09 -10.43 -8.31
CA ASP A 45 -5.25 -9.74 -8.81
C ASP A 45 -4.94 -8.29 -9.09
N VAL A 46 -5.29 -7.87 -10.31
CA VAL A 46 -5.04 -6.54 -10.81
C VAL A 46 -6.23 -5.65 -10.47
N GLY A 47 -6.02 -4.70 -9.57
CA GLY A 47 -7.04 -3.77 -9.12
C GLY A 47 -7.48 -2.74 -10.18
N PRO A 48 -8.45 -1.88 -9.84
CA PRO A 48 -8.84 -0.76 -10.69
C PRO A 48 -7.67 0.22 -10.91
N THR A 49 -7.71 0.93 -12.05
CA THR A 49 -6.73 1.98 -12.35
C THR A 49 -7.20 3.30 -11.77
N TYR A 50 -6.35 3.92 -10.97
CA TYR A 50 -6.58 5.23 -10.37
C TYR A 50 -5.72 6.29 -11.04
N TRP A 51 -6.19 7.53 -11.00
CA TRP A 51 -5.54 8.69 -11.60
C TRP A 51 -5.15 9.62 -10.47
N LEU A 52 -3.90 10.05 -10.48
CA LEU A 52 -3.26 10.83 -9.44
C LEU A 52 -2.74 12.12 -10.07
N THR A 53 -3.20 13.26 -9.59
CA THR A 53 -2.54 14.53 -9.91
C THR A 53 -1.19 14.59 -9.19
N THR A 54 -0.28 15.47 -9.64
CA THR A 54 1.03 15.63 -9.01
C THR A 54 0.95 15.99 -7.52
N ASP A 55 -0.03 16.79 -7.12
CA ASP A 55 -0.17 17.22 -5.72
C ASP A 55 -0.66 16.08 -4.83
N VAL A 56 -1.63 15.29 -5.30
CA VAL A 56 -2.11 14.11 -4.57
C VAL A 56 -0.99 13.08 -4.45
N ALA A 57 -0.21 12.87 -5.52
CA ALA A 57 0.92 11.95 -5.48
C ALA A 57 2.01 12.38 -4.48
N ARG A 58 2.34 13.68 -4.41
CA ARG A 58 3.27 14.19 -3.39
C ARG A 58 2.78 13.94 -1.97
N GLN A 59 1.49 14.22 -1.70
CA GLN A 59 0.90 13.94 -0.40
C GLN A 59 0.93 12.45 -0.06
N PHE A 60 0.60 11.60 -1.05
CA PHE A 60 0.64 10.15 -0.90
C PHE A 60 2.03 9.66 -0.52
N ILE A 61 3.08 10.12 -1.21
CA ILE A 61 4.48 9.81 -0.90
C ILE A 61 4.82 10.24 0.53
N SER A 62 4.55 11.49 0.91
CA SER A 62 4.88 11.99 2.26
C SER A 62 4.22 11.18 3.38
N ILE A 63 2.97 10.74 3.18
CA ILE A 63 2.25 9.92 4.17
C ILE A 63 2.89 8.52 4.26
N LEU A 64 3.23 7.91 3.13
CA LEU A 64 3.89 6.61 3.11
C LEU A 64 5.27 6.66 3.78
N GLU A 65 6.08 7.65 3.45
CA GLU A 65 7.41 7.86 4.04
C GLU A 65 7.32 8.03 5.57
N ALA A 66 6.38 8.85 6.06
CA ALA A 66 6.17 9.03 7.48
C ALA A 66 5.69 7.73 8.17
N GLY A 67 4.85 6.95 7.49
CA GLY A 67 4.40 5.64 7.97
C GLY A 67 5.55 4.63 8.10
N ILE A 68 6.39 4.53 7.07
CA ILE A 68 7.60 3.68 7.07
C ILE A 68 8.52 4.07 8.22
N ALA A 69 8.88 5.35 8.33
CA ALA A 69 9.79 5.83 9.38
C ALA A 69 9.27 5.53 10.80
N LYS A 70 7.95 5.59 11.00
CA LYS A 70 7.32 5.24 12.28
C LYS A 70 7.44 3.74 12.59
N ILE A 71 7.24 2.87 11.58
CA ILE A 71 7.35 1.41 11.76
C ILE A 71 8.81 1.04 12.06
N GLU A 72 9.75 1.55 11.26
CA GLU A 72 11.18 1.24 11.41
C GLU A 72 11.74 1.73 12.75
N SER A 73 11.35 2.93 13.20
CA SER A 73 11.78 3.45 14.51
C SER A 73 11.21 2.64 15.68
N ALA A 74 9.96 2.16 15.58
CA ALA A 74 9.37 1.29 16.58
C ALA A 74 10.12 -0.04 16.70
N GLU A 75 10.49 -0.66 15.57
CA GLU A 75 11.30 -1.88 15.57
C GLU A 75 12.69 -1.67 16.17
N GLN A 76 13.33 -0.54 15.88
CA GLN A 76 14.63 -0.20 16.47
C GLN A 76 14.55 -0.07 17.99
N ILE A 77 13.52 0.62 18.50
CA ILE A 77 13.29 0.75 19.94
C ILE A 77 13.04 -0.62 20.59
N GLU A 78 12.23 -1.47 19.98
CA GLU A 78 11.96 -2.82 20.48
C GLU A 78 13.24 -3.67 20.55
N ARG A 79 14.11 -3.60 19.54
CA ARG A 79 15.40 -4.30 19.52
C ARG A 79 16.36 -3.78 20.61
N LEU A 80 16.32 -2.49 20.94
CA LEU A 80 17.14 -1.91 22.01
C LEU A 80 16.64 -2.37 23.39
N LEU A 81 15.32 -2.40 23.61
CA LEU A 81 14.71 -2.86 24.86
C LEU A 81 14.97 -4.35 25.13
N LYS A 82 15.01 -5.20 24.09
CA LYS A 82 15.31 -6.64 24.25
C LYS A 82 16.80 -6.96 24.52
N LYS A 83 17.70 -5.98 24.37
CA LYS A 83 19.15 -6.14 24.62
C LYS A 83 19.59 -5.74 26.03
N HIS A 84 18.69 -5.20 26.84
CA HIS A 84 18.94 -4.80 28.23
C HIS A 84 18.18 -5.74 29.18
#